data_AF-A0A1V9X9F9-F1
#
_entry.id   AF-A0A1V9X9F9-F1
#
_cell.length_a   1.000
_cell.length_b   1.000
_cell.length_c   1.000
_cell.angle_alpha   90.00
_cell.angle_beta   90.00
_cell.angle_gamma   90.00
#
_symmetry.space_group_name_H-M   'P 1'
#
loop_
_entity.id
_entity.type
_entity.pdbx_description
1 polymer ?
#
loop_
_entity_poly.entity_id
_entity_poly.type
_entity_poly.pdbx_seq_one_letter_code
_entity_poly.pdbx_strand_id
1 'polypeptide(L)' 'MGSAGSGKEEDEPEGYYETGSIRPGVIGGSKPKVATPKVVDAIANYKKQNPTMFAWEIRDRLLADQVCDQDNIPSVSSIN' A
#
# COMPACT_ATOMS: atom_id res chain seq x y z
N MET A 1 43.65 -9.80 2.70
CA MET A 1 42.30 -10.31 2.37
C MET A 1 41.37 -9.82 3.46
N GLY A 2 40.25 -9.17 3.23
CA GLY A 2 39.49 -8.86 2.02
C GLY A 2 38.17 -8.33 2.58
N SER A 3 37.75 -7.17 2.10
CA SER A 3 36.54 -6.49 2.54
C SER A 3 35.30 -7.37 2.38
N ALA A 4 34.39 -7.29 3.35
CA ALA A 4 32.95 -7.47 3.16
C ALA A 4 32.30 -6.48 4.13
N GLY A 5 31.48 -5.52 3.73
CA GLY A 5 30.53 -5.55 2.63
C GLY A 5 29.13 -5.65 3.23
N SER A 6 28.52 -4.48 3.41
CA SER A 6 27.08 -4.17 3.50
C SER A 6 26.11 -5.22 4.06
N GLY A 7 25.43 -4.84 5.13
CA GLY A 7 24.13 -5.40 5.52
C GLY A 7 23.36 -4.34 6.31
N LYS A 8 22.70 -3.43 5.61
CA LYS A 8 21.72 -2.51 6.20
C LYS A 8 20.42 -3.31 6.23
N GLU A 9 20.25 -4.10 7.28
CA GLU A 9 19.11 -4.99 7.46
C GLU A 9 18.31 -4.50 8.65
N GLU A 10 17.48 -3.46 8.45
CA GLU A 10 16.34 -3.12 9.31
C GLU A 10 15.34 -2.30 8.48
N ASP A 11 14.54 -2.98 7.65
CA ASP A 11 13.23 -2.48 7.23
C ASP A 11 12.29 -3.70 7.13
N GLU A 12 11.77 -4.10 8.28
CA GLU A 12 10.56 -4.92 8.42
C GLU A 12 9.57 -4.03 9.19
N PRO A 13 8.33 -3.89 8.68
CA PRO A 13 7.45 -5.04 8.77
C PRO A 13 6.76 -5.37 7.45
N GLU A 14 7.12 -6.51 6.87
CA GLU A 14 6.20 -7.36 6.12
C GLU A 14 5.11 -7.86 7.09
N GLY A 15 4.11 -7.01 7.31
CA GLY A 15 2.82 -7.44 7.86
C GLY A 15 2.04 -8.24 6.83
N TYR A 16 2.58 -9.36 6.33
CA TYR A 16 1.78 -10.34 5.61
C TYR A 16 1.03 -11.18 6.64
N TYR A 17 -0.20 -10.74 6.95
CA TYR A 17 -1.37 -11.61 7.14
C TYR A 17 -1.03 -13.08 7.46
N GLU A 18 -0.67 -13.34 8.71
CA GLU A 18 -0.75 -14.66 9.33
C GLU A 18 -2.24 -15.03 9.51
N THR A 19 -2.93 -15.31 8.42
CA THR A 19 -4.17 -16.08 8.49
C THR A 19 -4.02 -17.26 7.57
N GLY A 20 -3.55 -18.35 8.18
CA GLY A 20 -3.51 -19.67 7.60
C GLY A 20 -4.82 -19.97 6.89
N SER A 21 -4.76 -20.14 5.58
CA SER A 21 -5.86 -20.67 4.80
C SER A 21 -5.45 -22.01 4.24
N ILE A 22 -5.66 -23.04 5.07
CA ILE A 22 -5.71 -24.42 4.60
C ILE A 22 -6.96 -24.52 3.72
N ARG A 23 -6.75 -24.97 2.47
CA ARG A 23 -7.79 -25.30 1.47
C ARG A 23 -8.79 -26.35 2.04
N PRO A 24 -9.89 -26.76 1.38
CA PRO A 24 -10.51 -26.26 0.15
C PRO A 24 -12.04 -26.09 0.31
N GLY A 25 -12.55 -24.88 0.15
CA GLY A 25 -13.98 -24.64 0.12
C GLY A 25 -14.20 -23.17 -0.17
N VAL A 26 -14.85 -22.88 -1.28
CA VAL A 26 -15.24 -21.53 -1.70
C VAL A 26 -16.11 -20.87 -0.62
N ILE A 27 -15.47 -20.25 0.38
CA ILE A 27 -16.11 -19.41 1.38
C ILE A 27 -15.62 -17.99 1.12
N GLY A 28 -16.37 -17.33 0.24
CA GLY A 28 -16.58 -15.89 0.21
C GLY A 28 -15.42 -15.01 0.71
N GLY A 29 -14.30 -15.03 -0.01
CA GLY A 29 -13.40 -13.90 -0.01
C GLY A 29 -14.15 -12.73 -0.61
N SER A 30 -14.70 -11.85 0.23
CA SER A 30 -15.14 -10.53 -0.20
C SER A 30 -13.92 -9.91 -0.86
N LYS A 31 -13.85 -9.93 -2.20
CA LYS A 31 -12.92 -9.08 -2.93
C LYS A 31 -13.16 -7.69 -2.33
N PRO A 32 -12.19 -7.08 -1.62
CA PRO A 32 -12.39 -5.73 -1.14
C PRO A 32 -12.77 -4.93 -2.39
N LYS A 33 -13.91 -4.22 -2.33
CA LYS A 33 -14.41 -3.40 -3.44
C LYS A 33 -13.21 -2.63 -3.97
N VAL A 34 -12.73 -3.08 -5.13
CA VAL A 34 -11.36 -2.89 -5.57
C VAL A 34 -11.05 -1.40 -5.48
N ALA A 35 -10.14 -1.01 -4.58
CA ALA A 35 -9.47 0.27 -4.72
C ALA A 35 -8.92 0.24 -6.14
N THR A 36 -9.41 1.11 -7.00
CA THR A 36 -9.16 1.03 -8.43
C THR A 36 -7.65 0.87 -8.62
N PRO A 37 -7.15 -0.08 -9.44
CA PRO A 37 -5.71 -0.41 -9.49
C PRO A 37 -4.83 0.84 -9.67
N LYS A 38 -5.33 1.82 -10.43
CA LYS A 38 -4.74 3.15 -10.63
C LYS A 38 -4.44 3.91 -9.32
N VAL A 39 -5.34 3.82 -8.33
CA VAL A 39 -5.20 4.50 -7.03
C VAL A 39 -4.10 3.85 -6.22
N VAL A 40 -4.08 2.50 -6.19
CA VAL A 40 -3.03 1.74 -5.49
C VAL A 40 -1.66 2.02 -6.09
N ASP A 41 -1.56 2.02 -7.42
CA ASP A 41 -0.33 2.35 -8.13
C ASP A 41 0.13 3.79 -7.87
N ALA A 42 -0.80 4.75 -7.84
CA ALA A 42 -0.50 6.14 -7.52
C ALA A 42 0.01 6.30 -6.08
N ILE A 43 -0.64 5.69 -5.09
CA ILE A 43 -0.19 5.68 -3.69
C ILE A 43 1.23 5.12 -3.60
N ALA A 44 1.48 3.96 -4.21
CA ALA A 44 2.80 3.33 -4.21
C ALA A 44 3.86 4.23 -4.84
N ASN A 45 3.54 4.93 -5.94
CA ASN A 45 4.44 5.87 -6.60
C ASN A 45 4.75 7.08 -5.72
N TYR A 46 3.74 7.66 -5.05
CA TYR A 46 3.95 8.80 -4.14
C TYR A 46 4.83 8.42 -2.94
N LYS A 47 4.58 7.26 -2.31
CA LYS A 47 5.43 6.77 -1.21
C LYS A 47 6.84 6.41 -1.68
N LYS A 48 6.99 5.91 -2.91
CA LYS A 48 8.30 5.60 -3.48
C LYS A 48 9.12 6.87 -3.75
N GLN A 49 8.47 7.95 -4.18
CA GLN A 49 9.12 9.24 -4.41
C GLN A 49 9.43 9.97 -3.10
N ASN A 50 8.50 9.90 -2.14
CA ASN A 50 8.65 10.49 -0.82
C ASN A 50 8.11 9.54 0.26
N PRO A 51 8.96 8.74 0.92
CA PRO A 51 8.52 7.81 1.97
C PRO A 51 8.12 8.53 3.27
N THR A 52 8.42 9.81 3.44
CA THR A 52 7.99 10.60 4.59
C THR A 52 6.64 11.29 4.38
N MET A 53 6.05 11.15 3.19
CA MET A 53 4.73 11.70 2.88
C MET A 53 3.65 11.00 3.72
N PHE A 54 2.85 11.79 4.42
CA PHE A 54 1.78 11.28 5.26
C PHE A 54 0.58 10.81 4.42
N ALA A 55 -0.19 9.87 4.95
CA ALA A 55 -1.38 9.31 4.30
C ALA A 55 -2.43 10.37 3.90
N TRP A 56 -2.59 11.43 4.70
CA TRP A 56 -3.50 12.53 4.37
C TRP A 56 -2.96 13.40 3.21
N GLU A 57 -1.64 13.56 3.10
CA GLU A 57 -1.01 14.27 1.98
C GLU A 57 -1.18 13.50 0.68
N ILE A 58 -1.03 12.17 0.74
CA ILE A 58 -1.29 11.27 -0.40
C ILE A 58 -2.75 11.38 -0.83
N ARG A 59 -3.70 11.42 0.11
CA ARG A 59 -5.12 11.61 -0.19
C ARG A 59 -5.38 12.92 -0.95
N ASP A 60 -4.84 14.02 -0.45
CA ASP A 60 -5.03 15.33 -1.08
C ASP A 60 -4.35 15.38 -2.46
N ARG A 61 -3.22 14.69 -2.63
CA ARG A 61 -2.54 14.56 -3.93
C ARG A 61 -3.34 13.75 -4.95
N LEU A 62 -3.97 12.66 -4.52
CA LEU A 62 -4.85 11.84 -5.37
C LEU A 62 -6.04 12.66 -5.91
N LEU A 63 -6.59 13.58 -5.10
CA LEU A 63 -7.63 14.52 -5.54
C LEU A 63 -7.06 15.58 -6.49
N ALA A 64 -5.89 16.15 -6.16
CA ALA A 64 -5.25 17.19 -6.97
C ALA A 64 -4.85 16.70 -8.36
N ASP A 65 -4.33 15.47 -8.45
CA ASP A 65 -3.94 14.84 -9.72
C ASP A 65 -5.14 14.16 -10.42
N GLN A 66 -6.37 14.32 -9.90
CA GLN A 66 -7.62 13.78 -10.44
C GLN A 66 -7.57 12.25 -10.67
N VAL A 67 -6.83 11.56 -9.80
CA VAL A 67 -6.76 10.09 -9.77
C VAL A 67 -8.01 9.52 -9.09
N CYS A 68 -8.54 10.25 -8.10
CA CYS A 68 -9.77 9.93 -7.38
C CYS A 68 -10.71 11.15 -7.32
N ASP A 69 -12.00 10.87 -7.19
CA ASP A 69 -13.03 11.85 -6.82
C ASP A 69 -13.35 11.76 -5.31
N GLN A 70 -14.10 12.73 -4.78
CA GLN A 70 -14.53 12.71 -3.37
C GLN A 70 -15.31 11.46 -2.98
N ASP A 71 -16.00 10.82 -3.93
CA ASP A 71 -16.76 9.59 -3.70
C ASP A 71 -15.91 8.32 -3.73
N ASN A 72 -14.74 8.36 -4.38
CA ASN A 72 -13.89 7.19 -4.66
C ASN A 72 -12.51 7.26 -3.97
N ILE A 73 -12.19 8.39 -3.34
CA ILE A 73 -10.95 8.58 -2.61
C ILE A 73 -10.88 7.63 -1.40
N PRO A 74 -9.79 6.86 -1.22
CA PRO A 74 -9.66 5.98 -0.08
C PRO A 74 -9.54 6.79 1.22
N SER A 75 -10.00 6.19 2.32
CA SER A 75 -9.82 6.78 3.64
C SER A 75 -8.34 6.85 4.03
N VAL A 76 -7.96 7.80 4.88
CA VAL A 76 -6.57 7.93 5.36
C VAL A 76 -6.10 6.64 6.03
N SER A 77 -6.97 5.94 6.76
CA SER A 77 -6.67 4.64 7.38
C SER A 77 -6.48 3.50 6.36
N SER A 78 -6.95 3.68 5.12
CA SER A 78 -6.75 2.72 4.02
C SER A 78 -5.46 3.01 3.22
N ILE A 79 -4.80 4.14 3.47
CA ILE A 79 -3.53 4.53 2.86
C ILE A 79 -2.43 4.16 3.88
N ASN A 80 -1.70 3.07 3.59
CA ASN A 80 -0.55 2.60 4.38
C ASN A 80 0.55 3.65 4.39
#